data_AF-A0AAW0B2B9-F1
#
_entry.id   AF-A0AAW0B2B9-F1
#
_cell.length_a   1.000
_cell.length_b   1.000
_cell.length_c   1.000
_cell.angle_alpha   90.00
_cell.angle_beta   90.00
_cell.angle_gamma   90.00
#
_symmetry.space_group_name_H-M   'P 1'
#
loop_
_entity.id
_entity.type
_entity.pdbx_description
1 polymer ?
#
loop_
_entity_poly.entity_id
_entity_poly.type
_entity_poly.pdbx_seq_one_letter_code
_entity_poly.pdbx_strand_id
1 'polypeptide(L)'
;MPASKSCHPCLPPEFLEQLEADPNLLTNKSHIFKSRQEQFRRDVRKDTQDRLSVEIEVVRDTNSGGRRTIQNPSRSCYPPSFRRIQGLVDNMSGFRAGDEKTMLHMAACDGDVALAYEMIRMGIDIDRKDKNGVTALLLSLAKLVIHRTILSLVTSPNFPPSPPGESLSEALKPEYLNKRIECDARIATLLIEQHADVNAGAFGVTPMSLAAESGRWSIVELLLHHGALRPRTDGLHFASKVEKSRYLSILSKTKPSLSDPRPPRPCPCWSGKLLSECHATGEKPYPDNFVCGCGKKNRSFGECCGRRGIQVVEEWDPEDKWIMPSTIRTMRYPTEDQVSPEAWTHVEAEQMQEAVEMLQQSKIPMFRKVLSIMGLEDRVDPAYWYALDKVDFFPQPWEGQLSKVEAHKRMEEWNTAVDEYISTVHDYRPRIDIEIESKIGMNGGPLYIQALPGRGL
;
A
#
# COMPACT_ATOMS: atom_id res chain seq x y z
N MET A 1 14.11 -16.08 -8.68
CA MET A 1 13.31 -17.16 -8.07
C MET A 1 11.96 -16.57 -7.70
N PRO A 2 10.82 -17.22 -8.02
CA PRO A 2 9.55 -16.75 -7.49
C PRO A 2 9.66 -16.79 -5.96
N ALA A 3 9.22 -15.73 -5.27
CA ALA A 3 9.11 -15.74 -3.81
C ALA A 3 8.40 -17.04 -3.41
N SER A 4 9.00 -17.80 -2.48
CA SER A 4 8.33 -18.96 -1.92
C SER A 4 6.94 -18.53 -1.44
N LYS A 5 5.92 -19.35 -1.70
CA LYS A 5 4.54 -19.07 -1.29
C LYS A 5 4.41 -18.76 0.22
N SER A 6 5.41 -19.17 1.00
CA SER A 6 5.57 -18.97 2.43
C SER A 6 5.92 -17.56 2.91
N CYS A 7 6.22 -16.61 2.02
CA CYS A 7 6.59 -15.24 2.43
C CYS A 7 6.14 -14.20 1.39
N HIS A 8 4.84 -13.84 1.40
CA HIS A 8 4.41 -12.62 0.71
C HIS A 8 4.59 -11.41 1.63
N PRO A 9 5.26 -10.34 1.16
CA PRO A 9 5.67 -9.19 1.98
C PRO A 9 4.53 -8.34 2.55
N CYS A 10 3.26 -8.65 2.32
CA CYS A 10 2.14 -7.79 2.72
C CYS A 10 0.91 -8.59 3.16
N LEU A 11 1.02 -9.93 3.25
CA LEU A 11 -0.11 -10.78 3.63
C LEU A 11 0.04 -11.24 5.08
N PRO A 12 -1.06 -11.32 5.84
CA PRO A 12 -1.04 -11.87 7.20
C PRO A 12 -0.48 -13.30 7.20
N PRO A 13 0.34 -13.71 8.20
CA PRO A 13 0.88 -15.07 8.30
C PRO A 13 -0.21 -16.15 8.32
N GLU A 14 -1.28 -15.94 9.10
CA GLU A 14 -2.43 -16.84 9.15
C GLU A 14 -3.14 -16.96 7.79
N PHE A 15 -3.18 -15.86 7.02
CA PHE A 15 -3.75 -15.88 5.68
C PHE A 15 -2.82 -16.56 4.68
N LEU A 16 -1.50 -16.44 4.84
CA LEU A 16 -0.53 -17.22 4.09
C LEU A 16 -0.67 -18.71 4.36
N GLU A 17 -0.82 -19.12 5.63
CA GLU A 17 -1.09 -20.51 6.00
C GLU A 17 -2.42 -21.01 5.41
N GLN A 18 -3.48 -20.19 5.42
CA GLN A 18 -4.75 -20.51 4.75
C GLN A 18 -4.61 -20.63 3.23
N LEU A 19 -3.84 -19.74 2.60
CA LEU A 19 -3.54 -19.79 1.17
C LEU A 19 -2.71 -21.02 0.79
N GLU A 20 -1.85 -21.49 1.69
CA GLU A 20 -1.07 -22.71 1.53
C GLU A 20 -1.92 -23.97 1.74
N ALA A 21 -2.82 -23.95 2.72
CA ALA A 21 -3.70 -25.05 3.07
C ALA A 21 -4.82 -25.27 2.04
N ASP A 22 -5.33 -24.22 1.42
CA ASP A 22 -6.30 -24.31 0.32
C ASP A 22 -5.73 -23.74 -0.99
N PRO A 23 -5.05 -24.56 -1.82
CA PRO A 23 -4.53 -24.13 -3.11
C PRO A 23 -5.62 -23.69 -4.09
N ASN A 24 -6.91 -23.97 -3.80
CA ASN A 24 -7.99 -23.41 -4.58
C ASN A 24 -8.15 -21.91 -4.30
N LEU A 25 -7.90 -21.37 -3.11
CA LEU A 25 -7.87 -19.90 -2.93
C LEU A 25 -6.91 -19.20 -3.93
N LEU A 26 -5.93 -19.95 -4.47
CA LEU A 26 -4.98 -19.56 -5.52
C LEU A 26 -5.26 -20.14 -6.93
N THR A 27 -6.34 -20.90 -7.18
CA THR A 27 -6.58 -21.50 -8.53
C THR A 27 -6.83 -20.47 -9.62
N ASN A 28 -7.15 -19.23 -9.27
CA ASN A 28 -6.85 -18.07 -10.12
C ASN A 28 -5.56 -17.46 -9.62
N LYS A 29 -4.49 -17.50 -10.43
CA LYS A 29 -3.22 -16.83 -10.13
C LYS A 29 -3.52 -15.39 -9.72
N SER A 30 -3.46 -15.10 -8.41
CA SER A 30 -3.72 -13.76 -7.87
C SER A 30 -2.87 -12.75 -8.62
N HIS A 31 -3.44 -11.58 -8.90
CA HIS A 31 -2.73 -10.55 -9.67
C HIS A 31 -1.49 -10.04 -8.94
N ILE A 32 -1.37 -10.29 -7.62
CA ILE A 32 -0.18 -10.01 -6.83
C ILE A 32 1.11 -10.56 -7.45
N PHE A 33 1.04 -11.65 -8.22
CA PHE A 33 2.22 -12.27 -8.85
C PHE A 33 2.47 -11.83 -10.30
N LYS A 34 1.69 -10.89 -10.84
CA LYS A 34 1.88 -10.40 -12.22
C LYS A 34 2.95 -9.32 -12.27
N SER A 35 3.69 -9.26 -13.38
CA SER A 35 4.74 -8.25 -13.60
C SER A 35 4.24 -6.81 -13.46
N ARG A 36 2.98 -6.56 -13.87
CA ARG A 36 2.33 -5.26 -13.67
C ARG A 36 2.24 -4.89 -12.19
N GLN A 37 1.91 -5.86 -11.35
CA GLN A 37 1.76 -5.64 -9.90
C GLN A 37 3.12 -5.50 -9.21
N GLU A 38 4.13 -6.21 -9.70
CA GLU A 38 5.52 -5.98 -9.29
C GLU A 38 5.99 -4.55 -9.66
N GLN A 39 5.57 -4.03 -10.81
CA GLN A 39 5.86 -2.67 -11.23
C GLN A 39 5.11 -1.64 -10.36
N PHE A 40 3.82 -1.84 -10.11
CA PHE A 40 3.01 -1.02 -9.20
C PHE A 40 3.67 -0.90 -7.82
N ARG A 41 4.11 -2.03 -7.23
CA ARG A 41 4.86 -2.02 -5.96
C ARG A 41 6.11 -1.16 -5.97
N ARG A 42 6.81 -1.08 -7.10
CA ARG A 42 8.02 -0.26 -7.22
C ARG A 42 7.67 1.21 -7.31
N ASP A 43 6.66 1.54 -8.10
CA ASP A 43 6.33 2.94 -8.39
C ASP A 43 5.73 3.61 -7.14
N VAL A 44 4.80 2.94 -6.45
CA VAL A 44 4.27 3.40 -5.14
C VAL A 44 5.35 3.58 -4.08
N ARG A 45 6.43 2.78 -4.12
CA ARG A 45 7.47 2.81 -3.07
C ARG A 45 8.67 3.70 -3.40
N LYS A 46 8.77 4.22 -4.62
CA LYS A 46 9.80 5.22 -4.98
C LYS A 46 9.41 6.60 -4.48
N ASP A 47 8.12 6.91 -4.52
CA ASP A 47 7.58 8.18 -4.08
C ASP A 47 6.95 8.01 -2.70
N THR A 48 7.79 8.08 -1.66
CA THR A 48 7.37 7.82 -0.27
C THR A 48 6.55 8.98 0.33
N GLN A 49 6.45 10.11 -0.38
CA GLN A 49 5.79 11.32 0.11
C GLN A 49 4.50 11.65 -0.62
N ASP A 50 4.21 11.04 -1.77
CA ASP A 50 3.02 11.36 -2.56
C ASP A 50 2.05 10.18 -2.70
N ARG A 51 0.88 10.33 -2.06
CA ARG A 51 -0.28 9.42 -2.15
C ARG A 51 -0.75 9.25 -3.60
N LEU A 52 -0.46 10.22 -4.49
CA LEU A 52 -0.82 10.19 -5.91
C LEU A 52 -0.25 8.96 -6.66
N SER A 53 0.83 8.36 -6.15
CA SER A 53 1.42 7.16 -6.77
C SER A 53 0.56 5.88 -6.65
N VAL A 54 -0.41 5.83 -5.73
CA VAL A 54 -1.26 4.64 -5.47
C VAL A 54 -2.52 4.60 -6.37
N GLU A 55 -2.85 5.70 -7.05
CA GLU A 55 -4.05 5.85 -7.88
C GLU A 55 -3.87 5.35 -9.32
N ILE A 56 -3.28 4.18 -9.51
CA ILE A 56 -3.04 3.69 -10.89
C ILE A 56 -4.34 3.17 -11.49
N GLU A 57 -4.78 3.86 -12.55
CA GLU A 57 -5.84 3.38 -13.42
C GLU A 57 -5.45 2.03 -14.04
N VAL A 58 -6.35 1.06 -13.89
CA VAL A 58 -6.10 -0.29 -14.35
C VAL A 58 -6.67 -0.51 -15.74
N VAL A 59 -5.82 -0.44 -16.76
CA VAL A 59 -6.15 -0.83 -18.14
C VAL A 59 -5.84 -2.32 -18.40
N ARG A 60 -6.83 -3.18 -18.65
CA ARG A 60 -6.65 -4.55 -19.16
C ARG A 60 -6.29 -4.49 -20.65
N ASP A 61 -5.22 -5.18 -21.05
CA ASP A 61 -4.88 -5.34 -22.47
C ASP A 61 -6.00 -6.05 -23.22
N THR A 62 -6.56 -5.39 -24.23
CA THR A 62 -7.56 -5.98 -25.13
C THR A 62 -6.94 -6.97 -26.13
N ASN A 63 -5.61 -7.04 -26.21
CA ASN A 63 -4.87 -7.78 -27.23
C ASN A 63 -4.34 -9.16 -26.80
N SER A 64 -4.54 -9.59 -25.55
CA SER A 64 -4.28 -10.99 -25.17
C SER A 64 -5.45 -11.86 -25.61
N GLY A 65 -5.38 -12.38 -26.84
CA GLY A 65 -6.33 -13.35 -27.36
C GLY A 65 -6.56 -14.51 -26.38
N GLY A 66 -7.83 -14.87 -26.17
CA GLY A 66 -8.18 -16.25 -25.83
C GLY A 66 -8.10 -16.71 -24.38
N ARG A 67 -8.23 -15.84 -23.37
CA ARG A 67 -8.78 -16.29 -22.08
C ARG A 67 -10.11 -15.63 -21.83
N ARG A 68 -11.16 -16.41 -22.08
CA ARG A 68 -12.56 -16.15 -21.73
C ARG A 68 -12.58 -15.53 -20.33
N THR A 69 -12.70 -14.20 -20.27
CA THR A 69 -13.42 -13.54 -19.17
C THR A 69 -14.67 -14.38 -18.99
N ILE A 70 -14.99 -14.77 -17.75
CA ILE A 70 -16.26 -15.43 -17.42
C ILE A 70 -17.29 -14.76 -18.31
N GLN A 71 -17.77 -15.50 -19.33
CA GLN A 71 -18.88 -15.00 -20.12
C GLN A 71 -19.97 -14.97 -19.07
N ASN A 72 -20.22 -13.78 -18.51
CA ASN A 72 -21.43 -13.47 -17.80
C ASN A 72 -22.52 -14.17 -18.61
N PRO A 73 -23.26 -15.13 -18.02
CA PRO A 73 -24.26 -15.88 -18.78
C PRO A 73 -25.05 -14.89 -19.63
N SER A 74 -25.37 -15.27 -20.87
CA SER A 74 -26.05 -14.41 -21.86
C SER A 74 -27.04 -13.50 -21.16
N ARG A 75 -27.11 -12.21 -21.53
CA ARG A 75 -28.02 -11.20 -20.93
C ARG A 75 -29.48 -11.70 -20.77
N SER A 76 -29.88 -12.72 -21.52
CA SER A 76 -31.17 -13.44 -21.44
C SER A 76 -31.35 -14.41 -20.25
N CYS A 77 -30.27 -14.81 -19.56
CA CYS A 77 -30.30 -15.80 -18.47
C CYS A 77 -30.36 -15.18 -17.07
N TYR A 78 -30.23 -13.86 -16.95
CA TYR A 78 -30.39 -13.18 -15.67
C TYR A 78 -31.87 -13.03 -15.32
N PRO A 79 -32.28 -13.35 -14.08
CA PRO A 79 -33.65 -13.15 -13.66
C PRO A 79 -33.99 -11.65 -13.72
N PRO A 80 -35.28 -11.27 -13.91
CA PRO A 80 -35.71 -9.88 -14.03
C PRO A 80 -35.23 -8.95 -12.89
N SER A 81 -34.93 -9.50 -11.71
CA SER A 81 -34.32 -8.79 -10.58
C SER A 81 -32.98 -8.11 -10.91
N PHE A 82 -32.24 -8.61 -11.90
CA PHE A 82 -30.94 -8.06 -12.31
C PHE A 82 -31.04 -6.72 -13.04
N ARG A 83 -32.23 -6.35 -13.53
CA ARG A 83 -32.43 -5.06 -14.22
C ARG A 83 -32.01 -3.88 -13.33
N ARG A 84 -32.21 -3.99 -12.01
CA ARG A 84 -31.83 -2.96 -11.03
C ARG A 84 -30.32 -2.77 -10.91
N ILE A 85 -29.55 -3.87 -10.96
CA ILE A 85 -28.09 -3.84 -10.84
C ILE A 85 -27.39 -3.86 -12.21
N GLN A 86 -28.14 -3.69 -13.30
CA GLN A 86 -27.61 -3.79 -14.66
C GLN A 86 -26.46 -2.80 -14.91
N GLY A 87 -26.58 -1.56 -14.41
CA GLY A 87 -25.49 -0.58 -14.47
C GLY A 87 -24.20 -1.05 -13.80
N LEU A 88 -24.30 -1.79 -12.68
CA LEU A 88 -23.14 -2.39 -12.02
C LEU A 88 -22.60 -3.58 -12.81
N VAL A 89 -23.47 -4.41 -13.38
CA VAL A 89 -23.09 -5.57 -14.20
C VAL A 89 -22.34 -5.13 -15.44
N ASP A 90 -22.82 -4.08 -16.13
CA ASP A 90 -22.14 -3.52 -17.30
C ASP A 90 -20.79 -2.90 -16.88
N ASN A 91 -20.71 -2.31 -15.69
CA ASN A 91 -19.46 -1.81 -15.13
C ASN A 91 -18.44 -2.91 -14.74
N MET A 92 -18.84 -4.18 -14.68
CA MET A 92 -17.88 -5.29 -14.51
C MET A 92 -17.19 -5.68 -15.82
N SER A 93 -17.67 -5.17 -16.97
CA SER A 93 -17.12 -5.48 -18.29
C SER A 93 -16.12 -4.40 -18.73
N GLY A 94 -14.87 -4.82 -18.98
CA GLY A 94 -13.80 -3.90 -19.38
C GLY A 94 -13.24 -3.10 -18.20
N PHE A 95 -11.94 -3.21 -18.02
CA PHE A 95 -11.13 -2.28 -17.24
C PHE A 95 -10.33 -1.52 -18.29
N ARG A 96 -10.94 -0.55 -18.96
CA ARG A 96 -10.34 0.18 -20.08
C ARG A 96 -9.68 1.46 -19.59
N ALA A 97 -8.85 2.07 -20.43
CA ALA A 97 -8.34 3.42 -20.19
C ALA A 97 -9.52 4.42 -20.22
N GLY A 98 -9.55 5.34 -19.26
CA GLY A 98 -10.64 6.27 -18.99
C GLY A 98 -11.79 5.72 -18.13
N ASP A 99 -11.67 4.52 -17.54
CA ASP A 99 -12.66 3.99 -16.59
C ASP A 99 -12.43 4.46 -15.14
N GLU A 100 -11.25 5.01 -14.84
CA GLU A 100 -10.85 5.46 -13.49
C GLU A 100 -10.91 4.34 -12.42
N LYS A 101 -10.79 3.08 -12.85
CA LYS A 101 -10.82 1.92 -11.95
C LYS A 101 -9.45 1.69 -11.34
N THR A 102 -9.42 1.61 -10.01
CA THR A 102 -8.23 1.27 -9.25
C THR A 102 -7.99 -0.24 -9.15
N MET A 103 -6.81 -0.66 -8.65
CA MET A 103 -6.50 -2.07 -8.39
C MET A 103 -7.44 -2.71 -7.36
N LEU A 104 -8.02 -1.91 -6.45
CA LEU A 104 -9.02 -2.40 -5.50
C LEU A 104 -10.34 -2.76 -6.19
N HIS A 105 -10.74 -2.03 -7.24
CA HIS A 105 -11.88 -2.42 -8.08
C HIS A 105 -11.61 -3.74 -8.81
N MET A 106 -10.38 -3.95 -9.29
CA MET A 106 -10.00 -5.22 -9.90
C MET A 106 -10.06 -6.37 -8.88
N ALA A 107 -9.56 -6.16 -7.66
CA ALA A 107 -9.64 -7.14 -6.58
C ALA A 107 -11.09 -7.53 -6.29
N ALA A 108 -11.98 -6.53 -6.12
CA ALA A 108 -13.40 -6.74 -5.88
C ALA A 108 -14.13 -7.44 -7.04
N CYS A 109 -13.79 -7.12 -8.29
CA CYS A 109 -14.39 -7.76 -9.46
C CYS A 109 -13.96 -9.22 -9.61
N ASP A 110 -12.69 -9.52 -9.34
CA ASP A 110 -12.11 -10.84 -9.56
C ASP A 110 -12.18 -11.73 -8.31
N GLY A 111 -12.70 -11.25 -7.18
CA GLY A 111 -12.71 -11.99 -5.91
C GLY A 111 -11.30 -12.25 -5.37
N ASP A 112 -10.33 -11.40 -5.71
CA ASP A 112 -8.92 -11.56 -5.34
C ASP A 112 -8.66 -10.95 -3.95
N VAL A 113 -8.91 -11.77 -2.92
CA VAL A 113 -8.77 -11.39 -1.52
C VAL A 113 -7.34 -10.94 -1.20
N ALA A 114 -6.33 -11.67 -1.72
CA ALA A 114 -4.93 -11.37 -1.48
C ALA A 114 -4.51 -10.02 -2.08
N LEU A 115 -4.99 -9.71 -3.28
CA LEU A 115 -4.79 -8.37 -3.85
C LEU A 115 -5.45 -7.29 -3.00
N ALA A 116 -6.66 -7.52 -2.49
CA ALA A 116 -7.34 -6.54 -1.64
C ALA A 116 -6.55 -6.22 -0.35
N TYR A 117 -6.05 -7.24 0.35
CA TYR A 117 -5.18 -7.07 1.52
C TYR A 117 -3.94 -6.22 1.21
N GLU A 118 -3.29 -6.50 0.09
CA GLU A 118 -2.10 -5.76 -0.32
C GLU A 118 -2.42 -4.30 -0.68
N MET A 119 -3.49 -4.05 -1.44
CA MET A 119 -3.86 -2.69 -1.86
C MET A 119 -4.22 -1.81 -0.67
N ILE A 120 -4.95 -2.36 0.30
CA ILE A 120 -5.24 -1.66 1.56
C ILE A 120 -3.95 -1.38 2.34
N ARG A 121 -3.03 -2.35 2.42
CA ARG A 121 -1.72 -2.16 3.07
C ARG A 121 -0.88 -1.07 2.42
N MET A 122 -0.99 -0.94 1.10
CA MET A 122 -0.28 0.07 0.29
C MET A 122 -0.95 1.44 0.31
N GLY A 123 -2.05 1.63 1.06
CA GLY A 123 -2.68 2.93 1.23
C GLY A 123 -3.56 3.38 0.08
N ILE A 124 -4.10 2.43 -0.71
CA ILE A 124 -5.11 2.78 -1.71
C ILE A 124 -6.31 3.46 -1.02
N ASP A 125 -6.86 4.49 -1.64
CA ASP A 125 -8.13 5.05 -1.17
C ASP A 125 -9.24 4.00 -1.33
N ILE A 126 -9.76 3.55 -0.20
CA ILE A 126 -10.78 2.49 -0.09
C ILE A 126 -12.10 2.96 -0.70
N ASP A 127 -12.40 4.26 -0.61
CA ASP A 127 -13.66 4.87 -1.03
C ASP A 127 -13.58 5.49 -2.43
N ARG A 128 -12.45 5.32 -3.13
CA ARG A 128 -12.28 5.83 -4.49
C ARG A 128 -13.39 5.28 -5.38
N LYS A 129 -14.04 6.20 -6.09
CA LYS A 129 -15.06 5.89 -7.09
C LYS A 129 -14.42 5.82 -8.46
N ASP A 130 -14.91 4.90 -9.28
CA ASP A 130 -14.62 4.91 -10.71
C ASP A 130 -15.45 5.95 -11.46
N LYS A 131 -15.30 6.04 -12.80
CA LYS A 131 -16.03 7.01 -13.64
C LYS A 131 -17.56 6.95 -13.50
N ASN A 132 -18.08 5.81 -13.06
CA ASN A 132 -19.50 5.53 -12.92
C ASN A 132 -19.99 5.78 -11.48
N GLY A 133 -19.12 6.27 -10.60
CA GLY A 133 -19.41 6.49 -9.19
C GLY A 133 -19.39 5.21 -8.36
N VAL A 134 -18.92 4.08 -8.89
CA VAL A 134 -18.93 2.77 -8.21
C VAL A 134 -17.68 2.63 -7.36
N THR A 135 -17.85 2.21 -6.11
CA THR A 135 -16.74 1.87 -5.19
C THR A 135 -16.42 0.37 -5.24
N ALA A 136 -15.24 -0.02 -4.76
CA ALA A 136 -14.86 -1.43 -4.63
C ALA A 136 -15.82 -2.23 -3.73
N LEU A 137 -16.37 -1.61 -2.67
CA LEU A 137 -17.37 -2.23 -1.79
C LEU A 137 -18.67 -2.53 -2.54
N LEU A 138 -19.16 -1.58 -3.33
CA LEU A 138 -20.39 -1.78 -4.10
C LEU A 138 -20.22 -2.87 -5.16
N LEU A 139 -19.03 -2.92 -5.78
CA LEU A 139 -18.70 -3.92 -6.80
C LEU A 139 -18.62 -5.34 -6.24
N SER A 140 -18.00 -5.55 -5.07
CA SER A 140 -17.91 -6.86 -4.42
C SER A 140 -19.28 -7.38 -3.97
N LEU A 141 -20.14 -6.51 -3.43
CA LEU A 141 -21.51 -6.87 -3.06
C LEU A 141 -22.37 -7.21 -4.28
N ALA A 142 -22.19 -6.49 -5.39
CA ALA A 142 -22.89 -6.83 -6.63
C ALA A 142 -22.45 -8.20 -7.15
N LYS A 143 -21.15 -8.52 -7.13
CA LYS A 143 -20.63 -9.86 -7.48
C LYS A 143 -21.20 -10.96 -6.59
N LEU A 144 -21.30 -10.71 -5.29
CA LEU A 144 -21.90 -11.64 -4.34
C LEU A 144 -23.36 -11.98 -4.70
N VAL A 145 -24.17 -10.97 -5.03
CA VAL A 145 -25.56 -11.18 -5.49
C VAL A 145 -25.59 -11.99 -6.79
N ILE A 146 -24.70 -11.68 -7.73
CA ILE A 146 -24.62 -12.36 -9.02
C ILE A 146 -24.29 -13.84 -8.84
N HIS A 147 -23.20 -14.17 -8.14
CA HIS A 147 -22.75 -15.55 -7.96
C HIS A 147 -23.77 -16.38 -7.16
N ARG A 148 -24.40 -15.82 -6.13
CA ARG A 148 -25.47 -16.51 -5.39
C ARG A 148 -26.68 -16.80 -6.28
N THR A 149 -27.08 -15.84 -7.11
CA THR A 149 -28.22 -16.06 -8.01
C THR A 149 -27.91 -17.13 -9.04
N ILE A 150 -26.72 -17.10 -9.64
CA ILE A 150 -26.27 -18.13 -10.59
C ILE A 150 -26.25 -19.50 -9.90
N LEU A 151 -25.72 -19.59 -8.68
CA LEU A 151 -25.72 -20.84 -7.91
C LEU A 151 -27.15 -21.35 -7.71
N SER A 152 -28.08 -20.49 -7.26
CA SER A 152 -29.48 -20.86 -7.07
C SER A 152 -30.16 -21.34 -8.37
N LEU A 153 -29.79 -20.78 -9.52
CA LEU A 153 -30.31 -21.19 -10.82
C LEU A 153 -29.74 -22.54 -11.24
N VAL A 154 -28.44 -22.76 -11.10
CA VAL A 154 -27.77 -24.02 -11.50
C VAL A 154 -28.18 -25.18 -10.59
N THR A 155 -28.47 -24.93 -9.32
CA THR A 155 -28.94 -25.96 -8.39
C THR A 155 -30.46 -26.18 -8.45
N SER A 156 -31.18 -25.42 -9.27
CA SER A 156 -32.64 -25.55 -9.40
C SER A 156 -33.00 -26.89 -10.08
N PRO A 157 -34.07 -27.58 -9.64
CA PRO A 157 -34.53 -28.81 -10.30
C PRO A 157 -34.96 -28.58 -11.76
N ASN A 158 -35.27 -27.34 -12.13
CA ASN A 158 -35.64 -26.94 -13.49
C ASN A 158 -34.43 -26.50 -14.33
N PHE A 159 -33.21 -26.60 -13.81
CA PHE A 159 -32.02 -26.28 -14.58
C PHE A 159 -31.83 -27.31 -15.71
N PRO A 160 -31.69 -26.89 -16.97
CA PRO A 160 -31.60 -27.81 -18.09
C PRO A 160 -30.35 -28.70 -17.92
N PRO A 161 -30.49 -30.04 -18.10
CA PRO A 161 -29.33 -30.93 -18.09
C PRO A 161 -28.37 -30.54 -19.22
N SER A 162 -27.06 -30.68 -19.00
CA SER A 162 -26.10 -30.45 -20.06
C SER A 162 -26.30 -31.47 -21.20
N PRO A 163 -26.02 -31.08 -22.46
CA PRO A 163 -26.07 -32.03 -23.58
C PRO A 163 -25.21 -33.27 -23.30
N PRO A 164 -25.61 -34.46 -23.78
CA PRO A 164 -24.81 -35.66 -23.61
C PRO A 164 -23.40 -35.47 -24.23
N GLY A 165 -22.36 -35.66 -23.41
CA GLY A 165 -20.96 -35.45 -23.79
C GLY A 165 -20.39 -34.07 -23.44
N GLU A 166 -21.22 -33.12 -22.99
CA GLU A 166 -20.77 -31.82 -22.52
C GLU A 166 -20.84 -31.73 -20.99
N SER A 167 -19.73 -31.32 -20.36
CA SER A 167 -19.72 -30.97 -18.94
C SER A 167 -20.11 -29.51 -18.75
N LEU A 168 -20.80 -29.23 -17.64
CA LEU A 168 -21.01 -27.86 -17.18
C LEU A 168 -19.66 -27.12 -17.18
N SER A 169 -19.63 -25.93 -17.78
CA SER A 169 -18.44 -25.10 -17.74
C SER A 169 -17.97 -24.93 -16.30
N GLU A 170 -16.67 -24.96 -16.04
CA GLU A 170 -16.09 -24.84 -14.69
C GLU A 170 -16.69 -23.66 -13.90
N ALA A 171 -16.96 -22.55 -14.59
CA ALA A 171 -17.54 -21.34 -14.01
C ALA A 171 -18.97 -21.48 -13.47
N LEU A 172 -19.70 -22.52 -13.90
CA LEU A 172 -21.06 -22.82 -13.46
C LEU A 172 -21.11 -23.95 -12.43
N LYS A 173 -19.98 -24.59 -12.10
CA LYS A 173 -19.96 -25.65 -11.09
C LYS A 173 -20.30 -25.08 -9.71
N PRO A 174 -21.21 -25.72 -8.93
CA PRO A 174 -21.59 -25.26 -7.60
C PRO A 174 -20.41 -25.05 -6.65
N GLU A 175 -19.42 -25.95 -6.66
CA GLU A 175 -18.20 -25.85 -5.84
C GLU A 175 -17.42 -24.55 -6.13
N TYR A 176 -17.22 -24.26 -7.43
CA TYR A 176 -16.55 -23.03 -7.86
C TYR A 176 -17.34 -21.78 -7.47
N LEU A 177 -18.66 -21.78 -7.65
CA LEU A 177 -19.53 -20.66 -7.30
C LEU A 177 -19.57 -20.40 -5.79
N ASN A 178 -19.68 -21.45 -4.97
CA ASN A 178 -19.62 -21.33 -3.50
C ASN A 178 -18.33 -20.63 -3.06
N LYS A 179 -17.21 -21.03 -3.64
CA LYS A 179 -15.93 -20.40 -3.37
C LYS A 179 -15.87 -18.94 -3.81
N ARG A 180 -16.44 -18.59 -4.97
CA ARG A 180 -16.56 -17.19 -5.40
C ARG A 180 -17.40 -16.35 -4.44
N ILE A 181 -18.52 -16.89 -3.96
CA ILE A 181 -19.39 -16.26 -2.97
C ILE A 181 -18.61 -15.98 -1.68
N GLU A 182 -17.77 -16.92 -1.23
CA GLU A 182 -16.92 -16.72 -0.05
C GLU A 182 -15.85 -15.64 -0.27
N CYS A 183 -15.18 -15.65 -1.42
CA CYS A 183 -14.21 -14.60 -1.79
C CYS A 183 -14.86 -13.21 -1.82
N ASP A 184 -16.00 -13.06 -2.50
CA ASP A 184 -16.70 -11.78 -2.62
C ASP A 184 -17.17 -11.27 -1.26
N ALA A 185 -17.73 -12.17 -0.43
CA ALA A 185 -18.12 -11.85 0.94
C ALA A 185 -16.92 -11.44 1.80
N ARG A 186 -15.78 -12.12 1.65
CA ARG A 186 -14.55 -11.80 2.38
C ARG A 186 -14.01 -10.41 2.01
N ILE A 187 -14.03 -10.04 0.72
CA ILE A 187 -13.63 -8.70 0.28
C ILE A 187 -14.58 -7.65 0.84
N ALA A 188 -15.90 -7.87 0.77
CA ALA A 188 -16.87 -6.94 1.34
C ALA A 188 -16.65 -6.73 2.84
N THR A 189 -16.48 -7.82 3.61
CA THR A 189 -16.17 -7.77 5.04
C THR A 189 -14.88 -6.98 5.30
N LEU A 190 -13.80 -7.29 4.58
CA LEU A 190 -12.50 -6.61 4.71
C LEU A 190 -12.63 -5.11 4.51
N LEU A 191 -13.34 -4.67 3.46
CA LEU A 191 -13.53 -3.25 3.17
C LEU A 191 -14.34 -2.54 4.27
N ILE A 192 -15.40 -3.18 4.77
CA ILE A 192 -16.23 -2.60 5.85
C ILE A 192 -15.43 -2.48 7.17
N GLU A 193 -14.68 -3.53 7.53
CA GLU A 193 -13.81 -3.54 8.72
C GLU A 193 -12.69 -2.49 8.61
N GLN A 194 -12.21 -2.24 7.40
CA GLN A 194 -11.25 -1.18 7.08
C GLN A 194 -11.88 0.21 6.91
N HIS A 195 -13.11 0.35 7.39
CA HIS A 195 -13.82 1.61 7.50
C HIS A 195 -14.25 2.25 6.17
N ALA A 196 -14.45 1.45 5.10
CA ALA A 196 -15.10 1.93 3.88
C ALA A 196 -16.45 2.64 4.17
N ASP A 197 -16.83 3.60 3.32
CA ASP A 197 -18.14 4.25 3.35
C ASP A 197 -19.24 3.24 3.00
N VAL A 198 -19.95 2.80 4.03
CA VAL A 198 -21.04 1.82 3.95
C VAL A 198 -22.32 2.38 3.32
N ASN A 199 -22.37 3.70 3.07
CA ASN A 199 -23.49 4.38 2.45
C ASN A 199 -23.21 4.84 1.01
N ALA A 200 -21.98 4.65 0.51
CA ALA A 200 -21.59 4.99 -0.86
C ALA A 200 -22.37 4.13 -1.87
N GLY A 201 -23.40 4.74 -2.48
CA GLY A 201 -24.22 4.13 -3.52
C GLY A 201 -23.92 4.64 -4.93
N ALA A 202 -24.34 3.87 -5.94
CA ALA A 202 -24.31 4.26 -7.35
C ALA A 202 -25.55 3.70 -8.05
N PHE A 203 -26.02 4.33 -9.13
CA PHE A 203 -27.22 3.88 -9.88
C PHE A 203 -28.47 3.65 -9.02
N GLY A 204 -28.63 4.38 -7.92
CA GLY A 204 -29.75 4.19 -6.96
C GLY A 204 -29.66 2.91 -6.11
N VAL A 205 -28.54 2.20 -6.15
CA VAL A 205 -28.28 1.05 -5.29
C VAL A 205 -27.34 1.43 -4.15
N THR A 206 -27.57 0.87 -2.96
CA THR A 206 -26.71 1.07 -1.78
C THR A 206 -26.07 -0.25 -1.35
N PRO A 207 -24.95 -0.23 -0.61
CA PRO A 207 -24.34 -1.45 -0.05
C PRO A 207 -25.33 -2.27 0.76
N MET A 208 -26.14 -1.62 1.62
CA MET A 208 -27.20 -2.28 2.38
C MET A 208 -28.24 -2.98 1.48
N SER A 209 -28.63 -2.38 0.36
CA SER A 209 -29.59 -2.99 -0.56
C SER A 209 -29.06 -4.26 -1.22
N LEU A 210 -27.79 -4.27 -1.61
CA LEU A 210 -27.13 -5.44 -2.20
C LEU A 210 -26.87 -6.52 -1.15
N ALA A 211 -26.46 -6.15 0.05
CA ALA A 211 -26.26 -7.10 1.15
C ALA A 211 -27.56 -7.81 1.52
N ALA A 212 -28.69 -7.09 1.57
CA ALA A 212 -30.00 -7.69 1.83
C ALA A 212 -30.42 -8.66 0.71
N GLU A 213 -30.24 -8.29 -0.56
CA GLU A 213 -30.54 -9.14 -1.72
C GLU A 213 -29.61 -10.36 -1.81
N SER A 214 -28.37 -10.23 -1.33
CA SER A 214 -27.41 -11.34 -1.29
C SER A 214 -27.77 -12.41 -0.27
N GLY A 215 -28.72 -12.14 0.63
CA GLY A 215 -29.08 -13.03 1.74
C GLY A 215 -27.90 -13.43 2.64
N ARG A 216 -26.80 -12.67 2.63
CA ARG A 216 -25.64 -12.84 3.51
C ARG A 216 -25.81 -11.96 4.74
N TRP A 217 -26.60 -12.46 5.68
CA TRP A 217 -27.03 -11.73 6.87
C TRP A 217 -25.89 -11.20 7.76
N SER A 218 -24.75 -11.90 7.79
CA SER A 218 -23.55 -11.44 8.50
C SER A 218 -23.04 -10.10 7.97
N ILE A 219 -23.13 -9.86 6.66
CA ILE A 219 -22.73 -8.57 6.05
C ILE A 219 -23.77 -7.49 6.36
N VAL A 220 -25.06 -7.84 6.37
CA VAL A 220 -26.13 -6.90 6.78
C VAL A 220 -25.90 -6.43 8.22
N GLU A 221 -25.64 -7.35 9.13
CA GLU A 221 -25.30 -7.03 10.53
C GLU A 221 -24.04 -6.16 10.60
N LEU A 222 -22.97 -6.52 9.88
CA LEU A 222 -21.73 -5.76 9.87
C LEU A 222 -21.94 -4.32 9.36
N LEU A 223 -22.65 -4.14 8.24
CA LEU A 223 -23.00 -2.82 7.72
C LEU A 223 -23.76 -1.97 8.74
N LEU A 224 -24.72 -2.55 9.46
CA LEU A 224 -25.48 -1.85 10.50
C LEU A 224 -24.59 -1.39 11.66
N HIS A 225 -23.66 -2.23 12.13
CA HIS A 225 -22.70 -1.85 13.17
C HIS A 225 -21.76 -0.73 12.71
N HIS A 226 -21.45 -0.66 11.41
CA HIS A 226 -20.62 0.39 10.83
C HIS A 226 -21.41 1.63 10.37
N GLY A 227 -22.68 1.79 10.76
CA GLY A 227 -23.46 3.01 10.54
C GLY A 227 -24.19 3.07 9.18
N ALA A 228 -24.48 1.92 8.56
CA ALA A 228 -25.25 1.90 7.32
C ALA A 228 -26.69 2.34 7.55
N LEU A 229 -27.18 3.20 6.65
CA LEU A 229 -28.57 3.67 6.63
C LEU A 229 -29.52 2.52 6.33
N ARG A 230 -30.72 2.60 6.91
CA ARG A 230 -31.80 1.63 6.72
C ARG A 230 -32.65 2.02 5.52
N PRO A 231 -32.51 1.36 4.35
CA PRO A 231 -33.38 1.64 3.23
C PRO A 231 -34.82 1.23 3.53
N ARG A 232 -35.79 1.91 2.89
CA ARG A 232 -37.19 1.48 2.92
C ARG A 232 -37.30 0.09 2.30
N THR A 233 -38.07 -0.80 2.92
CA THR A 233 -38.21 -2.19 2.47
C THR A 233 -38.89 -2.34 1.11
N ASP A 234 -39.60 -1.32 0.66
CA ASP A 234 -40.39 -1.35 -0.58
C ASP A 234 -39.50 -1.32 -1.84
N GLY A 235 -38.25 -0.87 -1.70
CA GLY A 235 -37.24 -0.87 -2.76
C GLY A 235 -36.26 -2.05 -2.70
N LEU A 236 -36.43 -2.99 -1.77
CA LEU A 236 -35.54 -4.14 -1.60
C LEU A 236 -36.14 -5.41 -2.24
N HIS A 237 -35.29 -6.14 -2.96
CA HIS A 237 -35.64 -7.45 -3.50
C HIS A 237 -35.16 -8.54 -2.54
N PHE A 238 -36.09 -9.40 -2.09
CA PHE A 238 -35.82 -10.57 -1.26
C PHE A 238 -36.21 -11.83 -2.02
N ALA A 239 -35.43 -12.91 -1.91
CA ALA A 239 -35.76 -14.14 -2.62
C ALA A 239 -37.02 -14.82 -2.05
N SER A 240 -37.37 -14.54 -0.79
CA SER A 240 -38.59 -15.06 -0.15
C SER A 240 -39.14 -14.14 0.95
N LYS A 241 -40.40 -14.39 1.35
CA LYS A 241 -41.01 -13.75 2.53
C LYS A 241 -40.21 -14.02 3.82
N VAL A 242 -39.59 -15.19 3.93
CA VAL A 242 -38.78 -15.59 5.10
C VAL A 242 -37.53 -14.71 5.19
N GLU A 243 -36.86 -14.45 4.07
CA GLU A 243 -35.69 -13.56 4.02
C GLU A 243 -36.06 -12.12 4.40
N LYS A 244 -37.22 -11.62 3.93
CA LYS A 244 -37.75 -10.31 4.35
C LYS A 244 -37.99 -10.26 5.87
N SER A 245 -38.62 -11.29 6.44
CA SER A 245 -38.84 -11.37 7.88
C SER A 245 -37.53 -11.43 8.67
N ARG A 246 -36.52 -12.15 8.15
CA ARG A 246 -35.19 -12.21 8.76
C ARG A 246 -34.48 -10.85 8.74
N TYR A 247 -34.54 -10.13 7.62
CA TYR A 247 -34.01 -8.77 7.52
C TYR A 247 -34.65 -7.83 8.56
N LEU A 248 -35.99 -7.85 8.66
CA LEU A 248 -36.72 -7.05 9.66
C LEU A 248 -36.36 -7.44 11.11
N SER A 249 -36.15 -8.73 11.38
CA SER A 249 -35.69 -9.22 12.68
C SER A 249 -34.30 -8.72 13.05
N ILE A 250 -33.38 -8.63 12.08
CA ILE A 250 -32.05 -8.05 12.29
C ILE A 250 -32.19 -6.55 12.58
N LEU A 251 -32.99 -5.82 11.79
CA LEU A 251 -33.22 -4.40 12.01
C LEU A 251 -33.85 -4.06 13.37
N SER A 252 -34.71 -4.94 13.91
CA SER A 252 -35.32 -4.71 15.23
C SER A 252 -34.35 -5.00 16.37
N LYS A 253 -33.47 -6.00 16.23
CA LYS A 253 -32.46 -6.37 17.23
C LYS A 253 -31.31 -5.39 17.28
N THR A 254 -30.79 -5.01 16.13
CA THR A 254 -29.68 -4.06 16.03
C THR A 254 -30.26 -2.66 16.22
N LYS A 255 -29.94 -1.97 17.32
CA LYS A 255 -30.24 -0.54 17.46
C LYS A 255 -29.06 0.23 16.87
N PRO A 256 -29.18 0.86 15.69
CA PRO A 256 -28.14 1.75 15.20
C PRO A 256 -28.36 3.07 15.90
N SER A 257 -27.59 3.32 16.94
CA SER A 257 -27.38 4.70 17.34
C SER A 257 -26.49 5.29 16.24
N LEU A 258 -27.04 6.21 15.45
CA LEU A 258 -26.26 7.04 14.51
C LEU A 258 -25.15 7.83 15.21
N SER A 259 -25.22 7.90 16.55
CA SER A 259 -24.24 8.48 17.47
C SER A 259 -23.22 7.49 18.04
N ASP A 260 -23.39 6.18 17.85
CA ASP A 260 -22.43 5.19 18.36
C ASP A 260 -21.20 5.15 17.43
N PRO A 261 -19.99 5.17 17.99
CA PRO A 261 -18.78 5.08 17.19
C PRO A 261 -18.74 3.75 16.45
N ARG A 262 -18.20 3.76 15.22
CA ARG A 262 -17.96 2.53 14.45
C ARG A 262 -17.08 1.57 15.27
N PRO A 263 -17.23 0.25 15.07
CA PRO A 263 -16.32 -0.73 15.65
C PRO A 263 -14.85 -0.37 15.38
N PRO A 264 -13.93 -0.63 16.33
CA PRO A 264 -12.51 -0.34 16.16
C PRO A 264 -11.95 -0.94 14.87
N ARG A 265 -11.13 -0.15 14.15
CA ARG A 265 -10.52 -0.57 12.90
C ARG A 265 -9.38 -1.56 13.18
N PRO A 266 -9.35 -2.75 12.56
CA PRO A 266 -8.18 -3.63 12.57
C PRO A 266 -6.99 -2.95 11.89
N CYS A 267 -5.78 -3.10 12.43
CA CYS A 267 -4.62 -2.43 11.87
C CYS A 267 -4.31 -2.95 10.44
N PRO A 268 -4.15 -2.07 9.43
CA PRO A 268 -3.83 -2.47 8.06
C PRO A 268 -2.49 -3.19 7.90
N CYS A 269 -1.64 -3.25 8.94
CA CYS A 269 -0.41 -4.04 8.93
C CYS A 269 -0.65 -5.54 9.11
N TRP A 270 -1.89 -5.95 9.38
CA TRP A 270 -2.32 -7.35 9.53
C TRP A 270 -1.64 -8.10 10.67
N SER A 271 -1.20 -7.38 11.71
CA SER A 271 -0.63 -7.96 12.93
C SER A 271 -1.66 -8.66 13.85
N GLY A 272 -2.94 -8.65 13.47
CA GLY A 272 -4.05 -9.11 14.32
C GLY A 272 -4.48 -8.11 15.40
N LYS A 273 -3.74 -7.01 15.59
CA LYS A 273 -4.07 -5.95 16.56
C LYS A 273 -5.02 -4.90 15.98
N LEU A 274 -5.73 -4.21 16.86
CA LEU A 274 -6.48 -3.00 16.48
C LEU A 274 -5.53 -1.88 16.09
N LEU A 275 -5.98 -0.97 15.22
CA LEU A 275 -5.21 0.21 14.81
C LEU A 275 -4.80 1.05 16.02
N SER A 276 -5.73 1.27 16.95
CA SER A 276 -5.54 1.98 18.23
C SER A 276 -4.48 1.36 19.14
N GLU A 277 -4.16 0.08 18.95
CA GLU A 277 -3.19 -0.68 19.76
C GLU A 277 -1.91 -0.98 18.98
N CYS A 278 -1.79 -0.45 17.75
CA CYS A 278 -0.72 -0.76 16.83
C CYS A 278 -0.12 0.53 16.24
N HIS A 279 -0.29 0.81 14.96
CA HIS A 279 0.31 1.98 14.30
C HIS A 279 -0.26 3.33 14.78
N ALA A 280 -1.39 3.37 15.48
CA ALA A 280 -1.86 4.59 16.13
C ALA A 280 -1.20 4.89 17.50
N THR A 281 -0.38 3.96 18.03
CA THR A 281 0.36 4.15 19.30
C THR A 281 1.75 4.77 19.10
N GLY A 282 2.13 5.03 17.85
CA GLY A 282 3.46 5.54 17.45
C GLY A 282 4.11 4.67 16.37
N GLU A 283 5.27 5.13 15.92
CA GLU A 283 6.03 4.52 14.84
C GLU A 283 6.42 3.06 15.12
N LYS A 284 6.49 2.26 14.06
CA LYS A 284 6.90 0.85 14.10
C LYS A 284 8.04 0.61 13.11
N PRO A 285 8.98 -0.31 13.38
CA PRO A 285 10.03 -0.62 12.42
C PRO A 285 9.42 -1.24 11.15
N TYR A 286 9.96 -0.85 10.00
CA TYR A 286 9.59 -1.43 8.72
C TYR A 286 9.97 -2.92 8.69
N PRO A 287 9.06 -3.84 8.32
CA PRO A 287 9.34 -5.26 8.45
C PRO A 287 10.44 -5.74 7.49
N ASP A 288 11.38 -6.54 8.01
CA ASP A 288 12.56 -6.99 7.25
C ASP A 288 12.22 -7.86 6.04
N ASN A 289 11.13 -8.63 6.12
CA ASN A 289 10.65 -9.49 5.04
C ASN A 289 9.93 -8.73 3.93
N PHE A 290 9.67 -7.43 4.09
CA PHE A 290 8.95 -6.64 3.09
C PHE A 290 9.87 -6.28 1.91
N VAL A 291 9.32 -6.02 0.72
CA VAL A 291 10.12 -5.64 -0.45
C VAL A 291 10.83 -4.30 -0.20
N CYS A 292 12.12 -4.25 -0.47
CA CYS A 292 12.91 -3.04 -0.26
C CYS A 292 12.50 -1.89 -1.21
N GLY A 293 12.28 -0.68 -0.67
CA GLY A 293 11.88 0.51 -1.43
C GLY A 293 12.93 1.05 -2.41
N CYS A 294 14.21 0.66 -2.29
CA CYS A 294 15.29 1.17 -3.14
C CYS A 294 15.25 0.73 -4.62
N GLY A 295 14.27 -0.08 -5.01
CA GLY A 295 14.10 -0.54 -6.40
C GLY A 295 14.96 -1.72 -6.83
N LYS A 296 15.82 -2.29 -5.95
CA LYS A 296 16.53 -3.55 -6.26
C LYS A 296 15.53 -4.71 -6.41
N LYS A 297 15.61 -5.41 -7.53
CA LYS A 297 14.68 -6.48 -7.91
C LYS A 297 14.77 -7.67 -6.95
N ASN A 298 13.61 -8.12 -6.45
CA ASN A 298 13.44 -9.34 -5.64
C ASN A 298 14.31 -9.42 -4.38
N ARG A 299 14.48 -8.30 -3.67
CA ARG A 299 15.15 -8.27 -2.37
C ARG A 299 14.20 -7.78 -1.29
N SER A 300 14.20 -8.47 -0.15
CA SER A 300 13.55 -7.96 1.05
C SER A 300 14.36 -6.80 1.64
N PHE A 301 13.73 -5.99 2.49
CA PHE A 301 14.33 -4.84 3.12
C PHE A 301 15.52 -5.25 4.00
N GLY A 302 15.34 -6.25 4.85
CA GLY A 302 16.38 -6.78 5.74
C GLY A 302 17.59 -7.32 4.97
N GLU A 303 17.38 -7.92 3.79
CA GLU A 303 18.48 -8.38 2.92
C GLU A 303 19.12 -7.27 2.07
N CYS A 304 18.55 -6.06 2.06
CA CYS A 304 18.95 -4.96 1.18
C CYS A 304 19.32 -3.69 1.94
N CYS A 305 18.37 -2.77 2.13
CA CYS A 305 18.64 -1.49 2.80
C CYS A 305 18.80 -1.67 4.31
N GLY A 306 18.04 -2.57 4.94
CA GLY A 306 18.23 -2.94 6.34
C GLY A 306 19.65 -3.49 6.61
N ARG A 307 20.17 -4.38 5.75
CA ARG A 307 21.57 -4.86 5.83
C ARG A 307 22.59 -3.71 5.76
N ARG A 308 22.27 -2.63 5.04
CA ARG A 308 23.10 -1.43 4.86
C ARG A 308 22.97 -0.43 6.01
N GLY A 309 22.13 -0.71 7.01
CA GLY A 309 21.94 0.17 8.18
C GLY A 309 20.95 1.29 7.96
N ILE A 310 20.21 1.27 6.84
CA ILE A 310 19.10 2.20 6.63
C ILE A 310 17.95 1.73 7.52
N GLN A 311 17.43 2.63 8.34
CA GLN A 311 16.22 2.41 9.12
C GLN A 311 15.02 3.00 8.38
N VAL A 312 13.92 2.27 8.39
CA VAL A 312 12.64 2.75 7.88
C VAL A 312 11.65 2.46 8.98
N VAL A 313 10.82 3.44 9.31
CA VAL A 313 9.70 3.28 10.23
C VAL A 313 8.40 3.43 9.47
N GLU A 314 7.34 2.94 10.08
CA GLU A 314 5.99 3.03 9.59
C GLU A 314 5.15 3.79 10.59
N GLU A 315 4.47 4.83 10.12
CA GLU A 315 3.58 5.67 10.90
C GLU A 315 2.16 5.62 10.35
N TRP A 316 1.18 5.79 11.23
CA TRP A 316 -0.21 5.92 10.82
C TRP A 316 -0.52 7.36 10.41
N ASP A 317 -1.01 7.56 9.19
CA ASP A 317 -1.59 8.82 8.78
C ASP A 317 -3.09 8.86 9.12
N PRO A 318 -3.53 9.73 10.05
CA PRO A 318 -4.94 9.85 10.40
C PRO A 318 -5.79 10.55 9.32
N GLU A 319 -5.21 11.43 8.51
CA GLU A 319 -5.91 12.18 7.46
C GLU A 319 -6.15 11.28 6.25
N ASP A 320 -5.07 10.66 5.76
CA ASP A 320 -5.11 9.82 4.58
C ASP A 320 -5.50 8.36 4.87
N LYS A 321 -5.57 7.99 6.16
CA LYS A 321 -6.05 6.70 6.67
C LYS A 321 -5.26 5.49 6.16
N TRP A 322 -3.94 5.61 6.12
CA TRP A 322 -3.03 4.54 5.71
C TRP A 322 -1.72 4.53 6.51
N ILE A 323 -0.92 3.48 6.33
CA ILE A 323 0.38 3.35 6.98
C ILE A 323 1.46 3.85 6.03
N MET A 324 2.10 4.95 6.39
CA MET A 324 3.17 5.58 5.61
C MET A 324 4.55 5.09 6.06
N PRO A 325 5.39 4.56 5.16
CA PRO A 325 6.78 4.28 5.47
C PRO A 325 7.62 5.56 5.41
N SER A 326 8.14 6.00 6.54
CA SER A 326 9.07 7.12 6.68
C SER A 326 10.49 6.60 6.84
N THR A 327 11.41 7.02 5.97
CA THR A 327 12.82 6.63 6.11
C THR A 327 13.45 7.42 7.25
N ILE A 328 13.85 6.75 8.32
CA ILE A 328 14.73 7.36 9.34
C ILE A 328 16.15 7.15 8.87
N ARG A 329 16.80 8.22 8.43
CA ARG A 329 18.16 8.17 7.90
C ARG A 329 19.19 8.04 9.02
N THR A 330 19.27 6.88 9.66
CA THR A 330 20.41 6.58 10.52
C THR A 330 21.65 6.31 9.66
N MET A 331 22.67 7.17 9.78
CA MET A 331 23.99 6.88 9.24
C MET A 331 24.65 5.78 10.06
N ARG A 332 25.29 4.81 9.39
CA ARG A 332 26.33 4.01 10.02
C ARG A 332 27.61 4.84 9.98
N TYR A 333 28.09 5.27 11.14
CA TYR A 333 29.42 5.84 11.26
C TYR A 333 30.47 4.74 11.07
N PRO A 334 31.66 5.07 10.55
CA PRO A 334 32.79 4.15 10.55
C PRO A 334 33.05 3.68 11.98
N THR A 335 33.28 2.37 12.17
CA THR A 335 33.73 1.85 13.46
C THR A 335 35.16 2.33 13.74
N GLU A 336 35.63 2.33 14.99
CA GLU A 336 37.00 2.75 15.37
C GLU A 336 38.07 2.19 14.41
N ASP A 337 37.91 0.95 13.97
CA ASP A 337 38.82 0.24 13.06
C ASP A 337 38.92 0.82 11.63
N GLN A 338 37.97 1.68 11.23
CA GLN A 338 37.85 2.22 9.87
C GLN A 338 38.35 3.67 9.74
N VAL A 339 38.76 4.27 10.86
CA VAL A 339 39.21 5.65 10.93
C VAL A 339 40.74 5.66 10.94
N SER A 340 41.40 6.31 9.97
CA SER A 340 42.87 6.33 9.94
C SER A 340 43.40 7.13 11.15
N PRO A 341 44.39 6.62 11.90
CA PRO A 341 44.96 7.32 13.06
C PRO A 341 45.56 8.69 12.71
N GLU A 342 45.95 8.87 11.44
CA GLU A 342 46.63 10.04 10.91
C GLU A 342 45.69 11.25 10.75
N ALA A 343 44.38 11.02 10.57
CA ALA A 343 43.39 12.07 10.35
C ALA A 343 43.04 12.88 11.62
N TRP A 344 43.47 12.44 12.81
CA TRP A 344 43.00 12.94 14.11
C TRP A 344 44.11 13.42 15.03
N THR A 345 45.26 13.77 14.47
CA THR A 345 46.52 14.11 15.17
C THR A 345 46.46 15.36 16.07
N HIS A 346 45.30 16.00 16.23
CA HIS A 346 45.12 17.25 16.98
C HIS A 346 44.00 17.26 18.04
N VAL A 347 43.42 16.10 18.40
CA VAL A 347 42.35 16.03 19.42
C VAL A 347 42.81 15.19 20.62
N GLU A 348 42.65 15.69 21.84
CA GLU A 348 42.97 14.94 23.06
C GLU A 348 42.08 13.68 23.19
N ALA A 349 42.67 12.56 23.61
CA ALA A 349 42.02 11.24 23.58
C ALA A 349 40.72 11.14 24.40
N GLU A 350 40.60 11.88 25.51
CA GLU A 350 39.38 11.90 26.34
C GLU A 350 38.23 12.65 25.66
N GLN A 351 38.51 13.78 25.01
CA GLN A 351 37.53 14.53 24.21
C GLN A 351 37.09 13.72 22.99
N MET A 352 37.96 12.87 22.47
CA MET A 352 37.71 11.98 21.34
C MET A 352 36.78 10.81 21.71
N GLN A 353 36.96 10.21 22.88
CA GLN A 353 36.10 9.12 23.33
C GLN A 353 34.68 9.60 23.64
N GLU A 354 34.56 10.79 24.26
CA GLU A 354 33.28 11.46 24.46
C GLU A 354 32.64 11.84 23.11
N ALA A 355 33.40 12.38 22.15
CA ALA A 355 32.90 12.70 20.80
C ALA A 355 32.46 11.45 20.02
N VAL A 356 33.18 10.33 20.10
CA VAL A 356 32.82 9.06 19.43
C VAL A 356 31.56 8.44 20.04
N GLU A 357 31.45 8.38 21.37
CA GLU A 357 30.23 7.93 22.06
C GLU A 357 29.04 8.86 21.76
N MET A 358 29.28 10.15 21.59
CA MET A 358 28.29 11.14 21.20
C MET A 358 27.86 11.00 19.72
N LEU A 359 28.79 10.78 18.79
CA LEU A 359 28.48 10.58 17.36
C LEU A 359 27.60 9.34 17.12
N GLN A 360 27.78 8.29 17.93
CA GLN A 360 26.94 7.09 17.89
C GLN A 360 25.46 7.37 18.22
N GLN A 361 25.14 8.47 18.93
CA GLN A 361 23.78 8.83 19.36
C GLN A 361 22.98 9.65 18.32
N SER A 362 23.55 9.88 17.13
CA SER A 362 22.81 10.22 15.90
C SER A 362 21.92 11.48 15.97
N LYS A 363 22.47 12.63 16.36
CA LYS A 363 21.81 13.93 16.18
C LYS A 363 22.78 14.95 15.57
N ILE A 364 22.45 15.56 14.42
CA ILE A 364 23.22 16.66 13.81
C ILE A 364 23.54 17.83 14.76
N PRO A 365 22.65 18.23 15.68
CA PRO A 365 22.98 19.16 16.75
C PRO A 365 24.24 18.77 17.55
N MET A 366 24.59 17.49 17.56
CA MET A 366 25.73 16.93 18.29
C MET A 366 27.03 17.02 17.49
N PHE A 367 27.00 16.91 16.15
CA PHE A 367 28.19 17.14 15.31
C PHE A 367 28.62 18.61 15.33
N ARG A 368 27.66 19.55 15.39
CA ARG A 368 27.97 20.96 15.66
C ARG A 368 28.73 21.13 16.97
N LYS A 369 28.30 20.42 18.01
CA LYS A 369 28.98 20.43 19.31
C LYS A 369 30.40 19.85 19.22
N VAL A 370 30.61 18.80 18.41
CA VAL A 370 31.95 18.25 18.15
C VAL A 370 32.83 19.26 17.40
N LEU A 371 32.35 19.88 16.33
CA LEU A 371 33.12 20.89 15.59
C LEU A 371 33.43 22.15 16.43
N SER A 372 32.50 22.53 17.30
CA SER A 372 32.66 23.58 18.30
C SER A 372 33.74 23.23 19.33
N ILE A 373 33.68 22.02 19.90
CA ILE A 373 34.70 21.50 20.83
C ILE A 373 36.09 21.44 20.17
N MET A 374 36.14 21.07 18.89
CA MET A 374 37.39 21.01 18.11
C MET A 374 37.89 22.39 17.64
N GLY A 375 37.15 23.47 17.89
CA GLY A 375 37.51 24.83 17.45
C GLY A 375 37.59 24.99 15.93
N LEU A 376 36.85 24.16 15.18
CA LEU A 376 36.90 24.12 13.72
C LEU A 376 35.80 24.96 13.05
N GLU A 377 34.99 25.69 13.83
CA GLU A 377 33.86 26.49 13.31
C GLU A 377 34.30 27.48 12.21
N ASP A 378 35.42 28.18 12.42
CA ASP A 378 35.96 29.15 11.46
C ASP A 378 36.63 28.51 10.22
N ARG A 379 36.76 27.18 10.20
CA ARG A 379 37.43 26.42 9.13
C ARG A 379 36.44 25.69 8.22
N VAL A 380 35.16 25.67 8.56
CA VAL A 380 34.11 25.08 7.73
C VAL A 380 33.54 26.16 6.82
N ASP A 381 33.30 25.81 5.55
CA ASP A 381 32.67 26.71 4.60
C ASP A 381 31.28 27.16 5.11
N PRO A 382 30.96 28.46 5.10
CA PRO A 382 29.66 28.96 5.55
C PRO A 382 28.45 28.33 4.84
N ALA A 383 28.57 28.03 3.54
CA ALA A 383 27.53 27.37 2.76
C ALA A 383 27.39 25.90 3.13
N TYR A 384 28.51 25.22 3.40
CA TYR A 384 28.52 23.85 3.92
C TYR A 384 27.87 23.79 5.31
N TRP A 385 28.18 24.75 6.17
CA TRP A 385 27.58 24.87 7.50
C TRP A 385 26.08 25.14 7.44
N TYR A 386 25.64 26.00 6.53
CA TYR A 386 24.20 26.23 6.28
C TYR A 386 23.49 24.97 5.81
N ALA A 387 24.08 24.25 4.85
CA ALA A 387 23.49 23.01 4.34
C ALA A 387 23.39 21.94 5.43
N LEU A 388 24.41 21.84 6.29
CA LEU A 388 24.43 20.94 7.45
C LEU A 388 23.28 21.19 8.43
N ASP A 389 22.80 22.44 8.56
CA ASP A 389 21.64 22.78 9.39
C ASP A 389 20.30 22.42 8.77
N LYS A 390 20.27 22.20 7.45
CA LYS A 390 19.04 21.96 6.68
C LYS A 390 18.77 20.49 6.42
N VAL A 391 19.81 19.66 6.38
CA VAL A 391 19.68 18.23 6.11
C VAL A 391 19.79 17.40 7.39
N ASP A 392 19.37 16.14 7.32
CA ASP A 392 19.39 15.18 8.43
C ASP A 392 20.58 14.17 8.37
N PHE A 393 21.60 14.44 7.55
CA PHE A 393 22.78 13.58 7.37
C PHE A 393 24.08 14.38 7.17
N PHE A 394 25.23 13.70 7.28
CA PHE A 394 26.56 14.26 7.04
C PHE A 394 27.15 13.71 5.74
N PRO A 395 27.57 14.54 4.76
CA PRO A 395 28.16 14.07 3.52
C PRO A 395 29.52 13.40 3.73
N GLN A 396 29.65 12.17 3.23
CA GLN A 396 30.91 11.43 3.19
C GLN A 396 30.94 10.51 1.96
N PRO A 397 32.12 10.05 1.50
CA PRO A 397 32.20 9.00 0.50
C PRO A 397 31.41 7.76 0.93
N TRP A 398 30.36 7.41 0.19
CA TRP A 398 29.43 6.35 0.60
C TRP A 398 29.92 4.93 0.32
N GLU A 399 30.95 4.73 -0.50
CA GLU A 399 31.54 3.42 -0.86
C GLU A 399 30.52 2.28 -1.16
N GLY A 400 29.36 2.61 -1.73
CA GLY A 400 28.31 1.63 -2.04
C GLY A 400 27.43 1.20 -0.87
N GLN A 401 27.60 1.82 0.31
CA GLN A 401 26.71 1.69 1.48
C GLN A 401 25.28 2.12 1.12
N LEU A 402 25.11 3.20 0.36
CA LEU A 402 23.80 3.70 -0.06
C LEU A 402 23.28 3.06 -1.35
N SER A 403 21.97 3.09 -1.55
CA SER A 403 21.36 2.76 -2.85
C SER A 403 21.53 3.94 -3.82
N LYS A 404 21.49 3.70 -5.14
CA LYS A 404 21.59 4.79 -6.12
C LYS A 404 20.49 5.86 -5.94
N VAL A 405 19.28 5.41 -5.60
CA VAL A 405 18.12 6.29 -5.35
C VAL A 405 18.36 7.15 -4.12
N GLU A 406 18.76 6.55 -3.01
CA GLU A 406 19.04 7.28 -1.76
C GLU A 406 20.22 8.23 -1.91
N ALA A 407 21.28 7.81 -2.59
CA ALA A 407 22.45 8.64 -2.83
C ALA A 407 22.12 9.86 -3.71
N HIS A 408 21.23 9.68 -4.70
CA HIS A 408 20.72 10.78 -5.52
C HIS A 408 19.87 11.75 -4.68
N LYS A 409 18.93 11.23 -3.88
CA LYS A 409 18.07 12.05 -3.02
C LYS A 409 18.89 12.91 -2.04
N ARG A 410 19.89 12.32 -1.38
CA ARG A 410 20.79 13.06 -0.48
C ARG A 410 21.61 14.13 -1.20
N MET A 411 22.13 13.79 -2.38
CA MET A 411 22.84 14.76 -3.22
C MET A 411 21.95 15.95 -3.59
N GLU A 412 20.71 15.69 -4.00
CA GLU A 412 19.74 16.75 -4.34
C GLU A 412 19.38 17.62 -3.14
N GLU A 413 19.05 17.03 -1.99
CA GLU A 413 18.70 17.79 -0.79
C GLU A 413 19.84 18.68 -0.31
N TRP A 414 21.06 18.13 -0.26
CA TRP A 414 22.25 18.90 0.11
C TRP A 414 22.50 20.04 -0.86
N ASN A 415 22.53 19.75 -2.17
CA ASN A 415 22.81 20.76 -3.18
C ASN A 415 21.70 21.81 -3.25
N THR A 416 20.46 21.45 -2.96
CA THR A 416 19.33 22.38 -2.83
C THR A 416 19.51 23.32 -1.64
N ALA A 417 19.99 22.82 -0.49
CA ALA A 417 20.29 23.66 0.67
C ALA A 417 21.47 24.63 0.39
N VAL A 418 22.48 24.18 -0.35
CA VAL A 418 23.57 25.05 -0.83
C VAL A 418 23.03 26.10 -1.82
N ASP A 419 22.16 25.72 -2.74
CA ASP A 419 21.51 26.67 -3.67
C ASP A 419 20.62 27.69 -2.92
N GLU A 420 19.93 27.26 -1.86
CA GLU A 420 19.18 28.13 -0.96
C GLU A 420 20.11 29.16 -0.29
N TYR A 421 21.25 28.73 0.25
CA TYR A 421 22.27 29.61 0.82
C TYR A 421 22.74 30.67 -0.20
N ILE A 422 23.13 30.25 -1.41
CA ILE A 422 23.60 31.16 -2.48
C ILE A 422 22.54 32.20 -2.82
N SER A 423 21.26 31.84 -2.75
CA SER A 423 20.16 32.76 -3.08
C SER A 423 19.75 33.70 -1.95
N THR A 424 19.97 33.32 -0.69
CA THR A 424 19.42 34.00 0.49
C THR A 424 20.46 34.72 1.32
N VAL A 425 21.67 34.19 1.42
CA VAL A 425 22.75 34.72 2.24
C VAL A 425 23.70 35.55 1.39
N HIS A 426 24.09 36.72 1.89
CA HIS A 426 25.04 37.58 1.21
C HIS A 426 26.48 37.10 1.45
N ASP A 427 26.96 36.22 0.57
CA ASP A 427 28.34 35.78 0.49
C ASP A 427 29.07 36.56 -0.61
N TYR A 428 30.27 37.07 -0.33
CA TYR A 428 31.05 37.88 -1.28
C TYR A 428 31.74 37.03 -2.36
N ARG A 429 31.78 35.71 -2.19
CA ARG A 429 32.42 34.79 -3.14
C ARG A 429 31.57 34.58 -4.40
N PRO A 430 32.19 34.37 -5.56
CA PRO A 430 31.47 33.95 -6.76
C PRO A 430 30.69 32.66 -6.52
N ARG A 431 29.49 32.58 -7.10
CA ARG A 431 28.61 31.39 -7.03
C ARG A 431 29.37 30.09 -7.31
N ILE A 432 30.21 30.07 -8.34
CA ILE A 432 30.94 28.87 -8.77
C ILE A 432 31.92 28.37 -7.72
N ASP A 433 32.53 29.26 -6.95
CA ASP A 433 33.50 28.89 -5.91
C ASP A 433 32.77 28.24 -4.72
N ILE A 434 31.61 28.79 -4.35
CA ILE A 434 30.74 28.21 -3.32
C ILE A 434 30.25 26.82 -3.75
N GLU A 435 29.86 26.67 -5.03
CA GLU A 435 29.43 25.39 -5.57
C GLU A 435 30.56 24.34 -5.56
N ILE A 436 31.79 24.73 -5.91
CA ILE A 436 32.96 23.84 -5.92
C ILE A 436 33.28 23.33 -4.52
N GLU A 437 33.28 24.20 -3.51
CA GLU A 437 33.65 23.86 -2.14
C GLU A 437 32.56 23.09 -1.40
N SER A 438 31.28 23.38 -1.68
CA SER A 438 30.17 22.89 -0.85
C SER A 438 29.27 21.86 -1.51
N LYS A 439 29.15 21.77 -2.85
CA LYS A 439 28.25 20.78 -3.46
C LYS A 439 28.84 19.37 -3.46
N ILE A 440 27.96 18.38 -3.31
CA ILE A 440 28.32 16.96 -3.29
C ILE A 440 27.80 16.20 -4.51
N GLY A 441 28.51 15.14 -4.88
CA GLY A 441 28.11 14.21 -5.93
C GLY A 441 27.33 13.01 -5.41
N MET A 442 26.89 12.14 -6.32
CA MET A 442 26.15 10.91 -5.96
C MET A 442 26.96 9.93 -5.10
N ASN A 443 28.27 10.07 -5.03
CA ASN A 443 29.13 9.28 -4.15
C ASN A 443 29.26 9.88 -2.74
N GLY A 444 28.67 11.06 -2.47
CA GLY A 444 28.78 11.78 -1.20
C GLY A 444 30.10 12.52 -0.99
N GLY A 445 31.00 12.43 -1.96
CA GLY A 445 32.19 13.28 -2.02
C GLY A 445 31.92 14.59 -2.78
N PRO A 446 32.95 15.43 -2.98
CA PRO A 446 32.83 16.69 -3.70
C PRO A 446 32.25 16.49 -5.10
N LEU A 447 31.26 17.31 -5.48
CA LEU A 447 30.68 17.29 -6.82
C LEU A 447 31.72 17.68 -7.87
N TYR A 448 32.54 18.67 -7.52
CA TYR A 448 33.62 19.18 -8.36
C TYR A 448 34.94 18.64 -7.80
N ILE A 449 35.45 17.57 -8.41
CA ILE A 449 36.79 17.08 -8.08
C ILE A 449 37.78 18.10 -8.63
N GLN A 450 38.40 18.90 -7.77
CA GLN A 450 39.57 19.68 -8.14
C GLN A 450 40.68 18.68 -8.49
N ALA A 451 41.09 18.63 -9.75
CA ALA A 451 42.23 17.83 -10.18
C ALA A 451 43.49 18.43 -9.53
N LEU A 452 43.85 17.98 -8.33
CA LEU A 452 45.16 18.25 -7.77
C LEU A 452 46.19 17.51 -8.63
N PRO A 453 47.22 18.19 -9.15
CA PRO A 453 48.28 17.50 -9.86
C PRO A 453 49.01 16.56 -8.87
N GLY A 454 48.82 15.25 -9.01
CA GLY A 454 49.72 14.26 -8.42
C GLY A 454 49.16 13.16 -7.52
N ARG A 455 47.85 12.92 -7.43
CA ARG A 455 47.35 11.67 -6.81
C ARG A 455 46.37 10.96 -7.73
N GLY A 456 46.87 9.90 -8.37
CA GLY A 456 46.07 8.94 -9.12
C GLY A 456 45.20 8.10 -8.19
N LEU A 457 44.12 7.59 -8.78
CA LEU A 457 43.09 6.70 -8.24
C LEU A 457 43.59 5.59 -7.32
#